data_AF-A0A5T1XBV3-F1
#
_entry.id   AF-A0A5T1XBV3-F1
#
_cell.length_a   1.000
_cell.length_b   1.000
_cell.length_c   1.000
_cell.angle_alpha   90.00
_cell.angle_beta   90.00
_cell.angle_gamma   90.00
#
_symmetry.space_group_name_H-M   'P 1'
#
loop_
_entity.id
_entity.type
_entity.pdbx_description
1 polymer ?
#
loop_
_entity_poly.entity_id
_entity_poly.type
_entity_poly.pdbx_seq_one_letter_code
_entity_poly.pdbx_strand_id
1 'polypeptide(L)'
;MIGKILTFVPNSYCNFACSYCYLGKLTERKEKTTDMAEQFKKIAKKLKDDGVIITEVILHGAELSASPYEHVKELLKAIDEYKKENHFLIKVLSKDSKKGHHYIHLKTNLYFLDRFFELFKKYEVGISASIDLPLRFHEKYRVLKSGKSTLEKTLKMIELLSTYPYFKQISTTMTKEHLNVDEFIRDVYKLESLGFDMASDFYIMFTYQSANAQGDFQMPSDEDMLSFYKNLREKLKDTKYSFALEHFWFKEFLGGYCTNCTNCGDNLLIQKNGDVYVCHRSQALNELRAGNIFNENYESLKIRNITNIRILENSLKLHKDCLECDYFHLCKASCTIERNDTKLGKSYTCALQKAIYKNNAEFFKADKERSRKELDGFLRENQIYKHLDKRLPKLSFEMYERKNSIHNIIARDKILKQVYDKSNFYLSINDELFELDLELDDICSLKRLSKKDEIKLFIKKDVFFINSKEAIDNFVWMALIGGEAQTYGEEQRTKIPHIATEYIYWNKLTSEAKEIDRYFIYDISNFIRFNTKNYKKDERNFIFFTTKAMREYHYEKHAKNAFYHIQAINLPFLRFEFTWEDKND
;
A
#
# COMPACT_ATOMS: atom_id res chain seq x y z
N MET A 1 -18.91 7.08 -18.60
CA MET A 1 -18.15 5.93 -19.11
C MET A 1 -16.88 5.75 -18.28
N ILE A 2 -16.41 4.52 -18.10
CA ILE A 2 -15.17 4.20 -17.38
C ILE A 2 -14.23 3.37 -18.25
N GLY A 3 -12.91 3.51 -18.07
CA GLY A 3 -11.91 2.69 -18.75
C GLY A 3 -11.53 1.43 -17.96
N LYS A 4 -11.46 0.27 -18.62
CA LYS A 4 -11.06 -1.00 -18.01
C LYS A 4 -10.17 -1.82 -18.94
N ILE A 5 -9.21 -2.52 -18.35
CA ILE A 5 -8.43 -3.57 -19.01
C ILE A 5 -9.29 -4.84 -19.07
N LEU A 6 -9.43 -5.42 -20.26
CA LEU A 6 -10.12 -6.70 -20.46
C LEU A 6 -9.10 -7.83 -20.56
N THR A 7 -9.18 -8.80 -19.64
CA THR A 7 -8.55 -10.11 -19.87
C THR A 7 -9.51 -10.96 -20.68
N PHE A 8 -9.26 -11.11 -21.97
CA PHE A 8 -10.11 -11.91 -22.85
C PHE A 8 -9.53 -13.32 -23.02
N VAL A 9 -10.38 -14.32 -22.83
CA VAL A 9 -10.04 -15.74 -23.02
C VAL A 9 -10.75 -16.24 -24.28
N PRO A 10 -10.08 -16.17 -25.44
CA PRO A 10 -10.67 -16.51 -26.73
C PRO A 10 -10.75 -18.02 -26.97
N ASN A 11 -9.98 -18.82 -26.24
CA ASN A 11 -10.10 -20.28 -26.28
C ASN A 11 -9.59 -20.89 -24.97
N SER A 12 -10.09 -22.08 -24.68
CA SER A 12 -9.68 -22.85 -23.50
C SER A 12 -8.62 -23.90 -23.78
N TYR A 13 -8.19 -24.13 -25.03
CA TYR A 13 -7.26 -25.20 -25.37
C TYR A 13 -5.79 -24.75 -25.26
N CYS A 14 -4.93 -25.61 -24.70
CA CYS A 14 -3.47 -25.43 -24.75
C CYS A 14 -2.83 -26.60 -25.51
N ASN A 15 -1.76 -26.35 -26.26
CA ASN A 15 -0.93 -27.41 -26.82
C ASN A 15 0.00 -28.06 -25.77
N PHE A 16 0.25 -27.39 -24.66
CA PHE A 16 1.08 -27.89 -23.55
C PHE A 16 0.23 -28.61 -22.49
N ALA A 17 0.89 -29.46 -21.71
CA ALA A 17 0.39 -30.08 -20.49
C ALA A 17 1.33 -29.76 -19.33
N CYS A 18 1.48 -28.46 -19.00
CA CYS A 18 2.44 -28.08 -17.96
C CYS A 18 2.05 -28.66 -16.60
N SER A 19 3.02 -29.25 -15.87
CA SER A 19 2.79 -29.95 -14.61
C SER A 19 2.10 -29.09 -13.55
N TYR A 20 2.53 -27.83 -13.41
CA TYR A 20 2.03 -26.88 -12.42
C TYR A 20 0.89 -25.98 -12.92
N CYS A 21 0.34 -26.23 -14.12
CA CYS A 21 -0.68 -25.36 -14.70
C CYS A 21 -1.93 -25.31 -13.81
N TYR A 22 -2.30 -24.12 -13.33
CA TYR A 22 -3.49 -23.92 -12.50
C TYR A 22 -4.81 -24.13 -13.23
N LEU A 23 -4.81 -24.24 -14.56
CA LEU A 23 -5.99 -24.62 -15.34
C LEU A 23 -6.08 -26.14 -15.54
N GLY A 24 -4.97 -26.89 -15.40
CA GLY A 24 -4.95 -28.35 -15.51
C GLY A 24 -5.70 -28.90 -16.73
N LYS A 25 -6.64 -29.81 -16.47
CA LYS A 25 -7.48 -30.48 -17.48
C LYS A 25 -8.44 -29.53 -18.21
N LEU A 26 -8.74 -28.35 -17.67
CA LEU A 26 -9.54 -27.34 -18.38
C LEU A 26 -8.89 -26.94 -19.71
N THR A 27 -7.56 -27.12 -19.82
CA THR A 27 -6.80 -26.86 -21.05
C THR A 27 -6.99 -27.89 -22.17
N GLU A 28 -7.71 -28.99 -21.92
CA GLU A 28 -7.97 -30.05 -22.91
C GLU A 28 -9.18 -29.72 -23.79
N ARG A 29 -10.04 -28.80 -23.34
CA ARG A 29 -11.28 -28.48 -24.02
C ARG A 29 -11.02 -27.77 -25.34
N LYS A 30 -11.30 -28.45 -26.44
CA LYS A 30 -11.34 -27.84 -27.77
C LYS A 30 -12.69 -27.15 -27.99
N GLU A 31 -12.64 -25.86 -28.26
CA GLU A 31 -13.82 -25.04 -28.51
C GLU A 31 -13.85 -24.62 -29.99
N LYS A 32 -15.03 -24.24 -30.49
CA LYS A 32 -15.14 -23.58 -31.79
C LYS A 32 -14.29 -22.31 -31.77
N THR A 33 -13.38 -22.16 -32.73
CA THR A 33 -12.49 -20.98 -32.82
C THR A 33 -12.89 -19.99 -33.91
N THR A 34 -13.75 -20.40 -34.85
CA THR A 34 -14.20 -19.53 -35.96
C THR A 34 -15.05 -18.34 -35.50
N ASP A 35 -15.55 -18.36 -34.26
CA ASP A 35 -16.42 -17.32 -33.70
C ASP A 35 -15.69 -16.37 -32.74
N MET A 36 -14.37 -16.53 -32.52
CA MET A 36 -13.61 -15.71 -31.56
C MET A 36 -13.78 -14.20 -31.79
N ALA A 37 -13.68 -13.76 -33.05
CA ALA A 37 -13.82 -12.36 -33.43
C ALA A 37 -15.25 -11.85 -33.20
N GLU A 38 -16.27 -12.65 -33.56
CA GLU A 38 -17.67 -12.31 -33.36
C GLU A 38 -18.01 -12.17 -31.87
N GLN A 39 -17.54 -13.11 -31.04
CA GLN A 39 -17.76 -13.08 -29.60
C GLN A 39 -17.06 -11.89 -28.94
N PHE A 40 -15.81 -11.58 -29.34
CA PHE A 40 -15.15 -10.36 -28.88
C PHE A 40 -15.98 -9.11 -29.20
N LYS A 41 -16.48 -8.97 -30.44
CA LYS A 41 -17.32 -7.83 -30.83
C LYS A 41 -18.59 -7.73 -30.00
N LYS A 42 -19.27 -8.85 -29.72
CA LYS A 42 -20.46 -8.90 -28.86
C LYS A 42 -20.15 -8.47 -27.43
N ILE A 43 -19.07 -8.99 -26.84
CA ILE A 43 -18.62 -8.63 -25.48
C ILE A 43 -18.25 -7.15 -25.42
N ALA A 44 -17.46 -6.66 -26.37
CA ALA A 44 -17.01 -5.29 -26.44
C ALA A 44 -18.19 -4.31 -26.62
N LYS A 45 -19.18 -4.66 -27.44
CA LYS A 45 -20.43 -3.92 -27.55
C LYS A 45 -21.19 -3.90 -26.23
N LYS A 46 -21.38 -5.06 -25.59
CA LYS A 46 -22.12 -5.16 -24.34
C LYS A 46 -21.47 -4.35 -23.21
N LEU A 47 -20.14 -4.40 -23.10
CA LEU A 47 -19.39 -3.57 -22.15
C LEU A 47 -19.57 -2.09 -22.44
N LYS A 48 -19.50 -1.68 -23.71
CA LYS A 48 -19.73 -0.29 -24.12
C LYS A 48 -21.14 0.19 -23.82
N ASP A 49 -22.15 -0.66 -24.06
CA ASP A 49 -23.55 -0.38 -23.72
C ASP A 49 -23.75 -0.21 -22.20
N ASP A 50 -22.97 -0.94 -21.38
CA ASP A 50 -22.90 -0.76 -19.92
C ASP A 50 -22.00 0.41 -19.48
N GLY A 51 -21.51 1.23 -20.42
CA GLY A 51 -20.67 2.40 -20.14
C GLY A 51 -19.19 2.09 -19.85
N VAL A 52 -18.69 0.91 -20.21
CA VAL A 52 -17.31 0.47 -20.04
C VAL A 52 -16.56 0.48 -21.37
N ILE A 53 -15.45 1.22 -21.44
CA ILE A 53 -14.55 1.23 -22.58
C ILE A 53 -13.36 0.33 -22.29
N ILE A 54 -13.07 -0.58 -23.21
CA ILE A 54 -11.90 -1.45 -23.14
C ILE A 54 -10.67 -0.59 -23.48
N THR A 55 -9.81 -0.33 -22.51
CA THR A 55 -8.60 0.48 -22.71
C THR A 55 -7.40 -0.34 -23.15
N GLU A 56 -7.39 -1.63 -22.81
CA GLU A 56 -6.38 -2.60 -23.22
C GLU A 56 -7.01 -4.00 -23.25
N VAL A 57 -6.47 -4.88 -24.10
CA VAL A 57 -6.86 -6.29 -24.17
C VAL A 57 -5.67 -7.17 -23.84
N ILE A 58 -5.81 -7.97 -22.78
CA ILE A 58 -4.88 -9.04 -22.43
C ILE A 58 -5.48 -10.35 -22.93
N LEU A 59 -4.88 -10.91 -23.98
CA LEU A 59 -5.19 -12.24 -24.49
C LEU A 59 -4.50 -13.26 -23.60
N HIS A 60 -5.31 -13.99 -22.83
CA HIS A 60 -4.87 -15.00 -21.88
C HIS A 60 -5.85 -16.19 -21.87
N GLY A 61 -5.90 -16.95 -20.76
CA GLY A 61 -6.53 -18.27 -20.70
C GLY A 61 -5.52 -19.38 -20.96
N ALA A 62 -5.80 -20.22 -21.96
CA ALA A 62 -4.92 -21.29 -22.39
C ALA A 62 -3.86 -20.79 -23.42
N GLU A 63 -3.77 -21.34 -24.62
CA GLU A 63 -2.80 -20.88 -25.63
C GLU A 63 -3.50 -20.38 -26.90
N LEU A 64 -3.44 -19.06 -27.16
CA LEU A 64 -4.03 -18.47 -28.36
C LEU A 64 -3.41 -19.03 -29.64
N SER A 65 -2.07 -19.18 -29.66
CA SER A 65 -1.35 -19.64 -30.87
C SER A 65 -1.57 -21.11 -31.20
N ALA A 66 -2.27 -21.87 -30.35
CA ALA A 66 -2.75 -23.22 -30.65
C ALA A 66 -4.01 -23.20 -31.55
N SER A 67 -4.62 -22.03 -31.76
CA SER A 67 -5.76 -21.85 -32.68
C SER A 67 -5.31 -21.68 -34.14
N PRO A 68 -6.18 -21.94 -35.13
CA PRO A 68 -5.87 -21.73 -36.55
C PRO A 68 -5.51 -20.27 -36.87
N TYR A 69 -4.54 -20.08 -37.78
CA TYR A 69 -4.00 -18.76 -38.14
C TYR A 69 -5.08 -17.74 -38.54
N GLU A 70 -5.98 -18.13 -39.45
CA GLU A 70 -7.02 -17.23 -39.94
C GLU A 70 -7.97 -16.76 -38.83
N HIS A 71 -8.33 -17.62 -37.88
CA HIS A 71 -9.22 -17.22 -36.79
C HIS A 71 -8.56 -16.25 -35.80
N VAL A 72 -7.25 -16.43 -35.53
CA VAL A 72 -6.48 -15.48 -34.70
C VAL A 72 -6.35 -14.14 -35.43
N LYS A 73 -6.11 -14.16 -36.75
CA LYS A 73 -6.05 -12.95 -37.59
C LYS A 73 -7.37 -12.18 -37.59
N GLU A 74 -8.50 -12.86 -37.68
CA GLU A 74 -9.83 -12.25 -37.56
C GLU A 74 -10.06 -11.63 -36.18
N LEU A 75 -9.65 -12.32 -35.11
CA LEU A 75 -9.74 -11.78 -33.74
C LEU A 75 -8.90 -10.51 -33.56
N LEU A 76 -7.63 -10.54 -33.97
CA LEU A 76 -6.75 -9.36 -33.85
C LEU A 76 -7.27 -8.18 -34.69
N LYS A 77 -7.82 -8.46 -35.88
CA LYS A 77 -8.49 -7.46 -36.71
C LYS A 77 -9.66 -6.82 -35.96
N ALA A 78 -10.52 -7.63 -35.34
CA ALA A 78 -11.68 -7.14 -34.58
C ALA A 78 -11.27 -6.26 -33.37
N ILE A 79 -10.19 -6.63 -32.68
CA ILE A 79 -9.64 -5.85 -31.56
C ILE A 79 -9.06 -4.51 -32.06
N ASP A 80 -8.34 -4.52 -33.17
CA ASP A 80 -7.77 -3.31 -33.79
C ASP A 80 -8.86 -2.37 -34.34
N GLU A 81 -9.93 -2.92 -34.94
CA GLU A 81 -11.11 -2.16 -35.34
C GLU A 81 -11.73 -1.44 -34.13
N TYR A 82 -11.97 -2.15 -33.02
CA TYR A 82 -12.48 -1.53 -31.79
C TYR A 82 -11.53 -0.45 -31.24
N LYS A 83 -10.21 -0.69 -31.24
CA LYS A 83 -9.19 0.30 -30.83
C LYS A 83 -9.34 1.59 -31.63
N LYS A 84 -9.44 1.48 -32.96
CA LYS A 84 -9.56 2.63 -33.87
C LYS A 84 -10.86 3.39 -33.65
N GLU A 85 -11.98 2.67 -33.55
CA GLU A 85 -13.31 3.26 -33.31
C GLU A 85 -13.40 4.03 -31.98
N ASN A 86 -12.69 3.57 -30.95
CA ASN A 86 -12.77 4.13 -29.60
C ASN A 86 -11.51 4.91 -29.19
N HIS A 87 -10.62 5.24 -30.14
CA HIS A 87 -9.29 5.82 -29.89
C HIS A 87 -9.32 7.04 -28.94
N PHE A 88 -10.25 7.97 -29.15
CA PHE A 88 -10.38 9.15 -28.29
C PHE A 88 -10.73 8.78 -26.85
N LEU A 89 -11.71 7.89 -26.66
CA LEU A 89 -12.13 7.46 -25.32
C LEU A 89 -11.03 6.65 -24.63
N ILE A 90 -10.35 5.77 -25.35
CA ILE A 90 -9.21 5.00 -24.84
C ILE A 90 -8.13 5.98 -24.34
N LYS A 91 -7.77 7.00 -25.14
CA LYS A 91 -6.76 7.99 -24.76
C LYS A 91 -7.12 8.75 -23.48
N VAL A 92 -8.39 9.12 -23.30
CA VAL A 92 -8.87 9.89 -22.13
C VAL A 92 -9.04 9.01 -20.88
N LEU A 93 -9.43 7.75 -21.05
CA LEU A 93 -9.78 6.85 -19.95
C LEU A 93 -8.64 5.92 -19.51
N SER A 94 -7.54 5.85 -20.26
CA SER A 94 -6.37 5.07 -19.88
C SER A 94 -5.66 5.73 -18.70
N LYS A 95 -5.40 4.96 -17.65
CA LYS A 95 -4.79 5.46 -16.40
C LYS A 95 -3.27 5.62 -16.48
N ASP A 96 -2.62 5.00 -17.46
CA ASP A 96 -1.17 5.06 -17.66
C ASP A 96 -0.85 5.59 -19.06
N SER A 97 -0.14 6.71 -19.12
CA SER A 97 0.36 7.36 -20.33
C SER A 97 1.85 7.05 -20.56
N LYS A 98 2.30 5.82 -20.27
CA LYS A 98 3.72 5.49 -20.43
C LYS A 98 4.09 5.36 -21.91
N LYS A 99 5.33 5.73 -22.26
CA LYS A 99 5.90 5.46 -23.59
C LYS A 99 5.98 3.93 -23.78
N GLY A 100 5.53 3.43 -24.94
CA GLY A 100 5.56 2.00 -25.25
C GLY A 100 4.31 1.20 -24.85
N HIS A 101 3.17 1.84 -24.54
CA HIS A 101 1.91 1.13 -24.32
C HIS A 101 1.43 0.43 -25.60
N HIS A 102 1.21 -0.88 -25.48
CA HIS A 102 0.57 -1.70 -26.50
C HIS A 102 -0.90 -1.87 -26.15
N TYR A 103 -1.79 -1.80 -27.13
CA TYR A 103 -3.22 -1.99 -26.86
C TYR A 103 -3.57 -3.48 -26.68
N ILE A 104 -2.83 -4.35 -27.37
CA ILE A 104 -3.01 -5.81 -27.33
C ILE A 104 -1.79 -6.42 -26.66
N HIS A 105 -2.01 -7.16 -25.58
CA HIS A 105 -1.01 -7.96 -24.90
C HIS A 105 -1.33 -9.43 -25.02
N LEU A 106 -0.34 -10.27 -25.33
CA LEU A 106 -0.49 -11.72 -25.42
C LEU A 106 0.40 -12.42 -24.38
N LYS A 107 -0.21 -13.28 -23.56
CA LYS A 107 0.50 -14.26 -22.74
C LYS A 107 0.58 -15.58 -23.53
N THR A 108 1.78 -16.07 -23.79
CA THR A 108 1.99 -17.27 -24.63
C THR A 108 3.11 -18.17 -24.09
N ASN A 109 3.00 -19.47 -24.37
CA ASN A 109 4.08 -20.45 -24.21
C ASN A 109 5.14 -20.38 -25.32
N LEU A 110 4.99 -19.46 -26.28
CA LEU A 110 5.93 -19.12 -27.35
C LEU A 110 6.07 -20.16 -28.47
N TYR A 111 5.58 -21.38 -28.29
CA TYR A 111 5.89 -22.54 -29.12
C TYR A 111 5.54 -22.38 -30.62
N PHE A 112 4.53 -21.58 -30.95
CA PHE A 112 4.10 -21.32 -32.33
C PHE A 112 4.38 -19.89 -32.80
N LEU A 113 5.32 -19.18 -32.19
CA LEU A 113 5.66 -17.80 -32.58
C LEU A 113 6.01 -17.69 -34.08
N ASP A 114 6.77 -18.65 -34.62
CA ASP A 114 7.13 -18.77 -36.04
C ASP A 114 5.93 -18.57 -37.00
N ARG A 115 4.78 -19.14 -36.66
CA ARG A 115 3.56 -19.06 -37.48
C ARG A 115 2.85 -17.71 -37.41
N PHE A 116 3.08 -16.97 -36.33
CA PHE A 116 2.32 -15.76 -36.01
C PHE A 116 3.18 -14.49 -35.97
N PHE A 117 4.49 -14.58 -36.12
CA PHE A 117 5.44 -13.49 -35.96
C PHE A 117 5.05 -12.24 -36.76
N GLU A 118 4.84 -12.39 -38.07
CA GLU A 118 4.44 -11.27 -38.95
C GLU A 118 3.03 -10.75 -38.63
N LEU A 119 2.12 -11.62 -38.20
CA LEU A 119 0.77 -11.22 -37.81
C LEU A 119 0.80 -10.39 -36.53
N PHE A 120 1.53 -10.84 -35.50
CA PHE A 120 1.69 -10.11 -34.26
C PHE A 120 2.42 -8.79 -34.48
N LYS A 121 3.44 -8.77 -35.34
CA LYS A 121 4.12 -7.53 -35.75
C LYS A 121 3.16 -6.55 -36.43
N LYS A 122 2.30 -7.03 -37.33
CA LYS A 122 1.29 -6.18 -38.01
C LYS A 122 0.35 -5.46 -37.04
N TYR A 123 -0.03 -6.11 -35.94
CA TYR A 123 -0.95 -5.56 -34.95
C TYR A 123 -0.27 -5.02 -33.68
N GLU A 124 1.07 -4.90 -33.70
CA GLU A 124 1.88 -4.38 -32.59
C GLU A 124 1.59 -5.08 -31.24
N VAL A 125 1.43 -6.40 -31.26
CA VAL A 125 1.07 -7.19 -30.07
C VAL A 125 2.24 -7.21 -29.09
N GLY A 126 2.05 -6.73 -27.86
CA GLY A 126 3.04 -6.90 -26.80
C GLY A 126 3.08 -8.37 -26.33
N ILE A 127 4.24 -9.01 -26.40
CA ILE A 127 4.39 -10.45 -26.10
C ILE A 127 4.94 -10.65 -24.69
N SER A 128 4.28 -11.48 -23.90
CA SER A 128 4.84 -11.99 -22.66
C SER A 128 4.99 -13.50 -22.73
N ALA A 129 6.25 -13.93 -22.84
CA ALA A 129 6.64 -15.33 -23.04
C ALA A 129 6.85 -16.03 -21.69
N SER A 130 6.22 -17.18 -21.54
CA SER A 130 6.35 -18.00 -20.33
C SER A 130 7.50 -19.00 -20.50
N ILE A 131 8.64 -18.72 -19.88
CA ILE A 131 9.88 -19.49 -20.00
C ILE A 131 10.44 -19.76 -18.60
N ASP A 132 10.45 -21.03 -18.19
CA ASP A 132 11.02 -21.40 -16.89
C ASP A 132 12.54 -21.39 -16.91
N LEU A 133 13.12 -20.83 -15.86
CA LEU A 133 14.56 -20.78 -15.59
C LEU A 133 14.87 -21.49 -14.27
N PRO A 134 15.89 -22.37 -14.19
CA PRO A 134 16.78 -22.77 -15.29
C PRO A 134 16.10 -23.53 -16.44
N LEU A 135 16.57 -23.34 -17.67
CA LEU A 135 15.96 -23.84 -18.91
C LEU A 135 15.79 -25.37 -18.95
N ARG A 136 16.64 -26.13 -18.27
CA ARG A 136 16.49 -27.60 -18.18
C ARG A 136 15.20 -28.02 -17.49
N PHE A 137 14.63 -27.18 -16.63
CA PHE A 137 13.33 -27.46 -16.00
C PHE A 137 12.15 -27.04 -16.87
N HIS A 138 12.35 -26.12 -17.82
CA HIS A 138 11.37 -25.87 -18.87
C HIS A 138 11.04 -27.16 -19.62
N GLU A 139 12.06 -27.94 -19.97
CA GLU A 139 11.90 -29.26 -20.60
C GLU A 139 11.10 -30.23 -19.72
N LYS A 140 11.40 -30.27 -18.42
CA LYS A 140 10.74 -31.17 -17.46
C LYS A 140 9.26 -30.85 -17.27
N TYR A 141 8.92 -29.58 -17.08
CA TYR A 141 7.58 -29.20 -16.62
C TYR A 141 6.67 -28.61 -17.68
N ARG A 142 7.19 -28.14 -18.82
CA ARG A 142 6.40 -27.60 -19.94
C ARG A 142 6.47 -28.53 -21.14
N VAL A 143 5.80 -29.68 -21.04
CA VAL A 143 5.74 -30.67 -22.13
C VAL A 143 4.52 -30.45 -23.03
N LEU A 144 4.57 -30.98 -24.26
CA LEU A 144 3.37 -31.11 -25.09
C LEU A 144 2.37 -32.06 -24.43
N LYS A 145 1.09 -31.98 -24.81
CA LYS A 145 0.07 -32.98 -24.38
C LYS A 145 0.43 -34.42 -24.77
N SER A 146 1.34 -34.62 -25.71
CA SER A 146 1.90 -35.93 -26.08
C SER A 146 3.03 -36.42 -25.16
N GLY A 147 3.45 -35.63 -24.18
CA GLY A 147 4.59 -35.90 -23.29
C GLY A 147 5.96 -35.52 -23.88
N LYS A 148 6.02 -35.08 -25.13
CA LYS A 148 7.29 -34.67 -25.77
C LYS A 148 7.81 -33.35 -25.20
N SER A 149 9.14 -33.26 -25.06
CA SER A 149 9.85 -32.02 -24.71
C SER A 149 9.53 -30.88 -25.68
N THR A 150 9.48 -29.67 -25.15
CA THR A 150 9.25 -28.43 -25.93
C THR A 150 10.51 -27.60 -26.07
N LEU A 151 11.56 -27.90 -25.30
CA LEU A 151 12.70 -27.00 -25.09
C LEU A 151 13.43 -26.65 -26.39
N GLU A 152 13.73 -27.62 -27.24
CA GLU A 152 14.44 -27.37 -28.50
C GLU A 152 13.70 -26.35 -29.38
N LYS A 153 12.38 -26.52 -29.52
CA LYS A 153 11.57 -25.57 -30.28
C LYS A 153 11.49 -24.23 -29.57
N THR A 154 11.27 -24.23 -28.25
CA THR A 154 11.18 -22.99 -27.47
C THR A 154 12.45 -22.15 -27.59
N LEU A 155 13.65 -22.76 -27.57
CA LEU A 155 14.92 -22.04 -27.76
C LEU A 155 14.99 -21.33 -29.12
N LYS A 156 14.58 -22.01 -30.20
CA LYS A 156 14.48 -21.39 -31.54
C LYS A 156 13.48 -20.22 -31.55
N MET A 157 12.37 -20.34 -30.81
CA MET A 157 11.38 -19.26 -30.72
C MET A 157 11.85 -18.10 -29.82
N ILE A 158 12.71 -18.36 -28.82
CA ILE A 158 13.37 -17.32 -28.03
C ILE A 158 14.29 -16.48 -28.92
N GLU A 159 15.09 -17.14 -29.76
CA GLU A 159 15.93 -16.44 -30.75
C GLU A 159 15.08 -15.62 -31.72
N LEU A 160 13.97 -16.17 -32.23
CA LEU A 160 13.04 -15.41 -33.07
C LEU A 160 12.39 -14.23 -32.33
N LEU A 161 11.97 -14.42 -31.07
CA LEU A 161 11.38 -13.35 -30.26
C LEU A 161 12.39 -12.21 -30.01
N SER A 162 13.69 -12.52 -29.93
CA SER A 162 14.72 -11.50 -29.74
C SER A 162 14.71 -10.45 -30.85
N THR A 163 14.35 -10.83 -32.08
CA THR A 163 14.24 -9.93 -33.24
C THR A 163 12.90 -9.22 -33.33
N TYR A 164 11.98 -9.45 -32.40
CA TYR A 164 10.67 -8.81 -32.38
C TYR A 164 10.81 -7.32 -31.99
N PRO A 165 10.24 -6.37 -32.77
CA PRO A 165 10.52 -4.94 -32.61
C PRO A 165 9.66 -4.24 -31.55
N TYR A 166 8.61 -4.92 -31.06
CA TYR A 166 7.70 -4.38 -30.05
C TYR A 166 7.96 -5.00 -28.68
N PHE A 167 7.19 -4.56 -27.68
CA PHE A 167 7.33 -5.03 -26.31
C PHE A 167 7.39 -6.56 -26.20
N LYS A 168 8.41 -7.04 -25.48
CA LYS A 168 8.64 -8.44 -25.18
C LYS A 168 9.10 -8.57 -23.73
N GLN A 169 8.41 -9.38 -22.95
CA GLN A 169 8.72 -9.64 -21.55
C GLN A 169 8.79 -11.15 -21.31
N ILE A 170 9.72 -11.57 -20.46
CA ILE A 170 9.84 -12.97 -20.05
C ILE A 170 9.27 -13.15 -18.64
N SER A 171 8.53 -14.22 -18.42
CA SER A 171 8.12 -14.64 -17.09
C SER A 171 8.58 -16.07 -16.83
N THR A 172 9.12 -16.31 -15.64
CA THR A 172 9.53 -17.65 -15.19
C THR A 172 8.61 -18.13 -14.07
N THR A 173 8.27 -19.42 -14.08
CA THR A 173 7.51 -20.06 -13.01
C THR A 173 8.39 -21.11 -12.34
N MET A 174 8.75 -20.86 -11.07
CA MET A 174 9.77 -21.63 -10.36
C MET A 174 9.16 -22.60 -9.35
N THR A 175 9.42 -23.91 -9.54
CA THR A 175 9.26 -24.95 -8.52
C THR A 175 10.47 -24.98 -7.59
N LYS A 176 10.43 -25.81 -6.54
CA LYS A 176 11.57 -25.98 -5.61
C LYS A 176 12.87 -26.36 -6.34
N GLU A 177 12.78 -27.23 -7.35
CA GLU A 177 13.96 -27.70 -8.07
C GLU A 177 14.67 -26.57 -8.86
N HIS A 178 13.94 -25.51 -9.22
CA HIS A 178 14.49 -24.38 -9.97
C HIS A 178 15.42 -23.48 -9.14
N LEU A 179 15.45 -23.61 -7.81
CA LEU A 179 16.12 -22.65 -6.92
C LEU A 179 17.65 -22.78 -6.88
N ASN A 180 18.26 -23.34 -7.93
CA ASN A 180 19.69 -23.27 -8.14
C ASN A 180 20.07 -21.90 -8.70
N VAL A 181 20.66 -21.08 -7.83
CA VAL A 181 21.02 -19.68 -8.10
C VAL A 181 22.02 -19.54 -9.25
N ASP A 182 23.02 -20.42 -9.32
CA ASP A 182 24.06 -20.34 -10.35
C ASP A 182 23.54 -20.70 -11.74
N GLU A 183 22.74 -21.76 -11.82
CA GLU A 183 22.07 -22.13 -13.07
C GLU A 183 21.08 -21.05 -13.52
N PHE A 184 20.33 -20.48 -12.57
CA PHE A 184 19.37 -19.42 -12.84
C PHE A 184 20.06 -18.17 -13.40
N ILE A 185 21.12 -17.69 -12.73
CA ILE A 185 21.88 -16.50 -13.16
C ILE A 185 22.50 -16.74 -14.54
N ARG A 186 23.09 -17.92 -14.79
CA ARG A 186 23.65 -18.27 -16.09
C ARG A 186 22.60 -18.14 -17.20
N ASP A 187 21.39 -18.64 -16.97
CA ASP A 187 20.33 -18.60 -17.98
C ASP A 187 19.74 -17.19 -18.13
N VAL A 188 19.70 -16.38 -17.06
CA VAL A 188 19.39 -14.94 -17.15
C VAL A 188 20.38 -14.22 -18.07
N TYR A 189 21.69 -14.40 -17.86
CA TYR A 189 22.71 -13.81 -18.74
C TYR A 189 22.65 -14.35 -20.17
N LYS A 190 22.31 -15.64 -20.34
CA LYS A 190 22.10 -16.22 -21.68
C LYS A 190 20.98 -15.50 -22.42
N LEU A 191 19.84 -15.26 -21.77
CA LEU A 191 18.74 -14.52 -22.39
C LEU A 191 19.11 -13.06 -22.64
N GLU A 192 19.76 -12.39 -21.69
CA GLU A 192 20.26 -11.03 -21.88
C GLU A 192 21.18 -10.91 -23.12
N SER A 193 22.06 -11.90 -23.34
CA SER A 193 22.98 -11.92 -24.50
C SER A 193 22.27 -11.98 -25.87
N LEU A 194 21.00 -12.39 -25.89
CA LEU A 194 20.15 -12.37 -27.09
C LEU A 194 19.46 -11.01 -27.29
N GLY A 195 19.59 -10.06 -26.35
CA GLY A 195 18.98 -8.72 -26.44
C GLY A 195 17.66 -8.57 -25.68
N PHE A 196 17.34 -9.46 -24.74
CA PHE A 196 16.24 -9.25 -23.80
C PHE A 196 16.68 -8.35 -22.64
N ASP A 197 15.85 -7.38 -22.23
CA ASP A 197 16.08 -6.63 -20.98
C ASP A 197 15.63 -7.49 -19.79
N MET A 198 16.57 -8.24 -19.20
CA MET A 198 16.29 -9.08 -18.04
C MET A 198 16.24 -8.29 -16.72
N ALA A 199 16.51 -6.99 -16.74
CA ALA A 199 16.36 -6.14 -15.56
C ALA A 199 14.92 -5.64 -15.42
N SER A 200 14.36 -5.05 -16.48
CA SER A 200 13.05 -4.37 -16.41
C SER A 200 11.90 -5.22 -16.97
N ASP A 201 12.18 -6.03 -17.99
CA ASP A 201 11.17 -6.82 -18.73
C ASP A 201 11.23 -8.31 -18.39
N PHE A 202 11.49 -8.61 -17.11
CA PHE A 202 11.51 -9.95 -16.56
C PHE A 202 10.89 -10.01 -15.16
N TYR A 203 10.17 -11.09 -14.86
CA TYR A 203 9.69 -11.35 -13.51
C TYR A 203 9.58 -12.85 -13.18
N ILE A 204 9.71 -13.12 -11.88
CA ILE A 204 9.71 -14.43 -11.25
C ILE A 204 8.37 -14.65 -10.56
N MET A 205 7.76 -15.78 -10.85
CA MET A 205 6.66 -16.34 -10.09
C MET A 205 7.11 -17.65 -9.47
N PHE A 206 6.57 -17.99 -8.31
CA PHE A 206 6.75 -19.31 -7.72
C PHE A 206 5.51 -20.15 -7.95
N THR A 207 5.69 -21.44 -8.17
CA THR A 207 4.55 -22.37 -8.21
C THR A 207 3.93 -22.49 -6.83
N TYR A 208 2.62 -22.61 -6.78
CA TYR A 208 1.90 -23.13 -5.62
C TYR A 208 1.09 -24.35 -6.03
N GLN A 209 0.75 -25.21 -5.08
CA GLN A 209 -0.08 -26.39 -5.36
C GLN A 209 -1.53 -25.98 -5.58
N SER A 210 -1.86 -25.58 -6.82
CA SER A 210 -3.24 -25.22 -7.18
C SER A 210 -4.15 -26.45 -7.21
N ALA A 211 -5.46 -26.22 -7.06
CA ALA A 211 -6.47 -27.28 -7.05
C ALA A 211 -6.51 -28.14 -8.34
N ASN A 212 -6.04 -27.58 -9.47
CA ASN A 212 -6.10 -28.24 -10.78
C ASN A 212 -4.73 -28.64 -11.33
N ALA A 213 -3.63 -28.38 -10.64
CA ALA A 213 -2.32 -28.81 -11.15
C ALA A 213 -2.26 -30.35 -11.26
N GLN A 214 -1.69 -30.86 -12.36
CA GLN A 214 -1.80 -32.28 -12.73
C GLN A 214 -0.48 -33.05 -12.59
N GLY A 215 0.65 -32.36 -12.55
CA GLY A 215 1.95 -33.01 -12.43
C GLY A 215 2.44 -33.04 -10.98
N ASP A 216 3.40 -33.94 -10.75
CA ASP A 216 4.14 -34.01 -9.50
C ASP A 216 5.26 -32.95 -9.53
N PHE A 217 5.09 -31.89 -8.76
CA PHE A 217 6.12 -30.88 -8.54
C PHE A 217 6.06 -30.41 -7.09
N GLN A 218 7.22 -30.03 -6.56
CA GLN A 218 7.29 -29.50 -5.21
C GLN A 218 7.22 -27.98 -5.23
N MET A 219 6.23 -27.42 -4.54
CA MET A 219 6.16 -26.00 -4.20
C MET A 219 7.37 -25.61 -3.33
N PRO A 220 8.09 -24.51 -3.64
CA PRO A 220 9.07 -23.92 -2.74
C PRO A 220 8.50 -23.59 -1.35
N SER A 221 9.24 -23.90 -0.28
CA SER A 221 8.88 -23.38 1.04
C SER A 221 9.20 -21.88 1.16
N ASP A 222 8.67 -21.23 2.21
CA ASP A 222 8.96 -19.81 2.50
C ASP A 222 10.48 -19.61 2.76
N GLU A 223 11.12 -20.58 3.41
CA GLU A 223 12.56 -20.63 3.65
C GLU A 223 13.35 -20.86 2.35
N ASP A 224 12.89 -21.76 1.48
CA ASP A 224 13.52 -22.03 0.19
C ASP A 224 13.58 -20.74 -0.65
N MET A 225 12.46 -20.00 -0.74
CA MET A 225 12.37 -18.74 -1.49
C MET A 225 13.21 -17.62 -0.87
N LEU A 226 13.22 -17.51 0.46
CA LEU A 226 14.07 -16.55 1.17
C LEU A 226 15.56 -16.83 0.92
N SER A 227 15.97 -18.10 0.98
CA SER A 227 17.35 -18.53 0.71
C SER A 227 17.75 -18.20 -0.72
N PHE A 228 16.89 -18.51 -1.70
CA PHE A 228 17.12 -18.18 -3.10
C PHE A 228 17.34 -16.67 -3.31
N TYR A 229 16.48 -15.83 -2.75
CA TYR A 229 16.63 -14.37 -2.81
C TYR A 229 17.92 -13.87 -2.16
N LYS A 230 18.26 -14.34 -0.96
CA LYS A 230 19.49 -13.92 -0.26
C LYS A 230 20.74 -14.22 -1.08
N ASN A 231 20.81 -15.41 -1.66
CA ASN A 231 21.93 -15.82 -2.51
C ASN A 231 21.96 -15.02 -3.83
N LEU A 232 20.82 -14.77 -4.48
CA LEU A 232 20.75 -13.88 -5.64
C LEU A 232 21.27 -12.49 -5.30
N ARG A 233 20.82 -11.93 -4.17
CA ARG A 233 21.22 -10.60 -3.72
C ARG A 233 22.73 -10.51 -3.48
N GLU A 234 23.32 -11.52 -2.85
CA GLU A 234 24.77 -11.57 -2.64
C GLU A 234 25.54 -11.60 -3.97
N LYS A 235 25.12 -12.45 -4.92
CA LYS A 235 25.80 -12.60 -6.21
C LYS A 235 25.57 -11.45 -7.18
N LEU A 236 24.47 -10.71 -7.05
CA LEU A 236 24.07 -9.66 -7.99
C LEU A 236 24.26 -8.23 -7.45
N LYS A 237 24.73 -8.05 -6.21
CA LYS A 237 24.84 -6.74 -5.52
C LYS A 237 25.56 -5.65 -6.32
N ASP A 238 26.61 -6.01 -7.07
CA ASP A 238 27.45 -5.08 -7.84
C ASP A 238 27.12 -5.10 -9.34
N THR A 239 25.92 -5.57 -9.71
CA THR A 239 25.46 -5.66 -11.08
C THR A 239 24.25 -4.76 -11.31
N LYS A 240 23.92 -4.48 -12.57
CA LYS A 240 22.68 -3.77 -12.95
C LYS A 240 21.41 -4.44 -12.44
N TYR A 241 21.45 -5.73 -12.09
CA TYR A 241 20.30 -6.48 -11.60
C TYR A 241 20.01 -6.27 -10.12
N SER A 242 20.90 -5.64 -9.33
CA SER A 242 20.65 -5.43 -7.90
C SER A 242 19.34 -4.68 -7.66
N PHE A 243 19.09 -3.61 -8.42
CA PHE A 243 17.82 -2.88 -8.36
C PHE A 243 16.66 -3.72 -8.91
N ALA A 244 16.86 -4.38 -10.05
CA ALA A 244 15.82 -5.21 -10.66
C ALA A 244 15.32 -6.32 -9.73
N LEU A 245 16.22 -6.97 -9.01
CA LEU A 245 15.91 -8.04 -8.05
C LEU A 245 14.91 -7.56 -6.99
N GLU A 246 15.08 -6.34 -6.49
CA GLU A 246 14.33 -5.82 -5.34
C GLU A 246 13.09 -5.00 -5.75
N HIS A 247 12.91 -4.69 -7.04
CA HIS A 247 11.81 -3.86 -7.54
C HIS A 247 10.99 -4.48 -8.68
N PHE A 248 11.58 -5.33 -9.53
CA PHE A 248 10.94 -5.83 -10.75
C PHE A 248 10.78 -7.34 -10.77
N TRP A 249 11.81 -8.09 -10.38
CA TRP A 249 11.79 -9.55 -10.48
C TRP A 249 10.71 -10.18 -9.62
N PHE A 250 10.42 -9.63 -8.45
CA PHE A 250 9.37 -10.13 -7.55
C PHE A 250 8.10 -9.25 -7.53
N LYS A 251 7.87 -8.42 -8.56
CA LYS A 251 6.82 -7.38 -8.57
C LYS A 251 5.41 -7.86 -8.17
N GLU A 252 5.06 -9.11 -8.43
CA GLU A 252 3.77 -9.69 -8.02
C GLU A 252 3.59 -9.78 -6.50
N PHE A 253 4.67 -9.70 -5.72
CA PHE A 253 4.66 -9.90 -4.28
C PHE A 253 4.91 -8.63 -3.47
N LEU A 254 5.30 -7.51 -4.08
CA LEU A 254 5.86 -6.34 -3.38
C LEU A 254 4.83 -5.26 -2.97
N GLY A 255 3.53 -5.51 -3.12
CA GLY A 255 2.50 -4.51 -2.90
C GLY A 255 2.13 -3.77 -4.20
N GLY A 256 0.90 -3.23 -4.24
CA GLY A 256 0.37 -2.56 -5.43
C GLY A 256 -0.05 -3.50 -6.58
N TYR A 257 0.05 -4.82 -6.39
CA TYR A 257 -0.43 -5.83 -7.33
C TYR A 257 -1.76 -6.45 -6.88
N CYS A 258 -2.44 -7.16 -7.78
CA CYS A 258 -3.78 -7.72 -7.48
C CYS A 258 -3.78 -8.77 -6.37
N THR A 259 -2.65 -9.45 -6.15
CA THR A 259 -2.41 -10.40 -5.05
C THR A 259 -2.43 -9.70 -3.68
N ASN A 260 -2.23 -8.38 -3.63
CA ASN A 260 -2.10 -7.61 -2.40
C ASN A 260 -3.35 -6.78 -2.05
N CYS A 261 -4.49 -7.02 -2.70
CA CYS A 261 -5.72 -6.27 -2.44
C CYS A 261 -6.71 -7.06 -1.57
N THR A 262 -7.48 -6.34 -0.78
CA THR A 262 -8.63 -6.90 -0.06
C THR A 262 -9.76 -7.10 -1.06
N ASN A 263 -10.27 -8.34 -1.17
CA ASN A 263 -11.42 -8.68 -2.03
C ASN A 263 -11.26 -8.22 -3.48
N CYS A 264 -10.31 -8.81 -4.21
CA CYS A 264 -10.09 -8.51 -5.62
C CYS A 264 -11.39 -8.72 -6.43
N GLY A 265 -11.71 -7.79 -7.32
CA GLY A 265 -12.90 -7.93 -8.16
C GLY A 265 -13.11 -6.87 -9.22
N ASP A 266 -12.21 -5.88 -9.28
CA ASP A 266 -12.23 -4.85 -10.32
C ASP A 266 -11.60 -5.32 -11.64
N ASN A 267 -10.81 -6.40 -11.59
CA ASN A 267 -10.29 -7.09 -12.76
C ASN A 267 -11.41 -7.86 -13.47
N LEU A 268 -11.36 -7.85 -14.80
CA LEU A 268 -12.40 -8.44 -15.63
C LEU A 268 -11.78 -9.48 -16.55
N LEU A 269 -11.96 -10.76 -16.21
CA LEU A 269 -11.72 -11.87 -17.13
C LEU A 269 -13.04 -12.31 -17.76
N ILE A 270 -13.10 -12.31 -19.09
CA ILE A 270 -14.26 -12.79 -19.84
C ILE A 270 -13.82 -13.85 -20.83
N GLN A 271 -14.46 -15.03 -20.76
CA GLN A 271 -14.31 -16.09 -21.73
C GLN A 271 -15.19 -15.83 -22.95
N LYS A 272 -14.85 -16.35 -24.14
CA LYS A 272 -15.62 -16.09 -25.37
C LYS A 272 -17.11 -16.48 -25.26
N ASN A 273 -17.45 -17.43 -24.40
CA ASN A 273 -18.84 -17.84 -24.15
C ASN A 273 -19.61 -16.84 -23.26
N GLY A 274 -18.97 -15.76 -22.85
CA GLY A 274 -19.50 -14.71 -22.00
C GLY A 274 -19.28 -14.92 -20.51
N ASP A 275 -18.73 -16.06 -20.09
CA ASP A 275 -18.52 -16.33 -18.66
C ASP A 275 -17.49 -15.38 -18.07
N VAL A 276 -17.83 -14.84 -16.90
CA VAL A 276 -17.04 -13.81 -16.22
C VAL A 276 -16.43 -14.37 -14.94
N TYR A 277 -15.15 -14.09 -14.76
CA TYR A 277 -14.36 -14.40 -13.57
C TYR A 277 -13.54 -13.17 -13.15
N VAL A 278 -12.99 -13.18 -11.94
CA VAL A 278 -12.11 -12.10 -11.44
C VAL A 278 -10.80 -12.04 -12.21
N CYS A 279 -10.16 -13.19 -12.41
CA CYS A 279 -8.85 -13.30 -13.03
C CYS A 279 -8.60 -14.70 -13.59
N HIS A 280 -7.40 -14.91 -14.13
CA HIS A 280 -7.02 -16.19 -14.72
C HIS A 280 -7.02 -17.34 -13.70
N ARG A 281 -6.60 -17.11 -12.44
CA ARG A 281 -6.61 -18.11 -11.36
C ARG A 281 -8.03 -18.55 -10.98
N SER A 282 -9.01 -17.64 -10.96
CA SER A 282 -10.39 -17.97 -10.58
C SER A 282 -11.12 -18.85 -11.59
N GLN A 283 -10.65 -18.94 -12.84
CA GLN A 283 -11.23 -19.86 -13.83
C GLN A 283 -11.12 -21.33 -13.41
N ALA A 284 -10.19 -21.64 -12.52
CA ALA A 284 -9.96 -22.96 -11.99
C ALA A 284 -11.03 -23.38 -10.94
N LEU A 285 -11.81 -22.43 -10.44
CA LEU A 285 -12.78 -22.61 -9.35
C LEU A 285 -14.16 -22.16 -9.83
N ASN A 286 -15.06 -23.12 -10.09
CA ASN A 286 -16.39 -22.86 -10.64
C ASN A 286 -17.23 -21.97 -9.71
N GLU A 287 -17.05 -22.09 -8.39
CA GLU A 287 -17.68 -21.25 -7.37
C GLU A 287 -17.30 -19.77 -7.47
N LEU A 288 -16.20 -19.45 -8.16
CA LEU A 288 -15.77 -18.08 -8.41
C LEU A 288 -16.27 -17.52 -9.74
N ARG A 289 -17.07 -18.28 -10.52
CA ARG A 289 -17.74 -17.74 -11.70
C ARG A 289 -18.74 -16.67 -11.27
N ALA A 290 -18.52 -15.44 -11.72
CA ALA A 290 -19.40 -14.32 -11.39
C ALA A 290 -20.65 -14.25 -12.24
N GLY A 291 -20.76 -14.95 -13.36
CA GLY A 291 -21.97 -14.93 -14.20
C GLY A 291 -21.64 -14.90 -15.68
N ASN A 292 -22.54 -14.34 -16.49
CA ASN A 292 -22.34 -14.23 -17.94
C ASN A 292 -22.68 -12.83 -18.47
N ILE A 293 -21.73 -12.19 -19.17
CA ILE A 293 -21.84 -10.81 -19.66
C ILE A 293 -22.97 -10.61 -20.68
N PHE A 294 -23.39 -11.66 -21.39
CA PHE A 294 -24.46 -11.52 -22.38
C PHE A 294 -25.85 -11.35 -21.74
N ASN A 295 -26.00 -11.76 -20.48
CA ASN A 295 -27.30 -11.77 -19.79
C ASN A 295 -27.37 -10.77 -18.64
N GLU A 296 -26.23 -10.19 -18.25
CA GLU A 296 -26.09 -9.38 -17.04
C GLU A 296 -25.31 -8.08 -17.33
N ASN A 297 -25.42 -7.09 -16.45
CA ASN A 297 -24.64 -5.85 -16.56
C ASN A 297 -23.28 -5.95 -15.84
N TYR A 298 -22.31 -5.17 -16.30
CA TYR A 298 -20.95 -5.13 -15.76
C TYR A 298 -20.87 -4.91 -14.24
N GLU A 299 -21.60 -3.94 -13.69
CA GLU A 299 -21.51 -3.60 -12.26
C GLU A 299 -22.02 -4.75 -11.37
N SER A 300 -23.09 -5.43 -11.76
CA SER A 300 -23.57 -6.63 -11.06
C SER A 300 -22.53 -7.75 -11.04
N LEU A 301 -21.86 -7.99 -12.18
CA LEU A 301 -20.82 -9.02 -12.30
C LEU A 301 -19.59 -8.67 -11.46
N LYS A 302 -19.17 -7.40 -11.46
CA LYS A 302 -18.09 -6.88 -10.62
C LYS A 302 -18.40 -7.04 -9.13
N ILE A 303 -19.61 -6.67 -8.69
CA ILE A 303 -20.04 -6.85 -7.30
C ILE A 303 -20.02 -8.34 -6.91
N ARG A 304 -20.47 -9.23 -7.81
CA ARG A 304 -20.45 -10.67 -7.55
C ARG A 304 -19.04 -11.23 -7.47
N ASN A 305 -18.13 -10.78 -8.34
CA ASN A 305 -16.70 -11.07 -8.28
C ASN A 305 -16.10 -10.73 -6.89
N ILE A 306 -16.32 -9.50 -6.40
CA ILE A 306 -15.87 -9.06 -5.06
C ILE A 306 -16.49 -9.93 -3.97
N THR A 307 -17.79 -10.20 -4.07
CA THR A 307 -18.55 -11.00 -3.09
C THR A 307 -18.05 -12.44 -3.03
N ASN A 308 -17.76 -13.07 -4.16
CA ASN A 308 -17.24 -14.43 -4.23
C ASN A 308 -15.87 -14.55 -3.54
N ILE A 309 -14.96 -13.61 -3.80
CA ILE A 309 -13.66 -13.57 -3.12
C ILE A 309 -13.83 -13.32 -1.63
N ARG A 310 -14.72 -12.42 -1.24
CA ARG A 310 -15.05 -12.16 0.16
C ARG A 310 -15.58 -13.39 0.87
N ILE A 311 -16.53 -14.11 0.28
CA ILE A 311 -17.06 -15.37 0.83
C ILE A 311 -15.94 -16.39 1.00
N LEU A 312 -15.07 -16.54 -0.01
CA LEU A 312 -13.92 -17.44 0.06
C LEU A 312 -12.97 -17.02 1.18
N GLU A 313 -12.64 -15.73 1.30
CA GLU A 313 -11.78 -15.19 2.34
C GLU A 313 -12.33 -15.43 3.76
N ASN A 314 -13.65 -15.32 3.93
CA ASN A 314 -14.33 -15.54 5.22
C ASN A 314 -14.19 -16.98 5.72
N SER A 315 -14.10 -17.93 4.79
CA SER A 315 -13.88 -19.34 5.08
C SER A 315 -12.45 -19.63 5.56
N LEU A 316 -11.49 -18.74 5.28
CA LEU A 316 -10.10 -18.91 5.65
C LEU A 316 -9.81 -18.41 7.07
N LYS A 317 -8.64 -18.79 7.59
CA LYS A 317 -8.09 -18.31 8.87
C LYS A 317 -6.83 -17.51 8.61
N LEU A 318 -6.75 -16.31 9.15
CA LEU A 318 -5.54 -15.49 9.08
C LEU A 318 -4.52 -15.98 10.12
N HIS A 319 -3.25 -16.08 9.72
CA HIS A 319 -2.17 -16.52 10.61
C HIS A 319 -1.84 -15.42 11.64
N LYS A 320 -1.42 -15.81 12.85
CA LYS A 320 -1.08 -14.87 13.92
C LYS A 320 -0.05 -13.82 13.50
N ASP A 321 0.97 -14.23 12.74
CA ASP A 321 1.99 -13.33 12.21
C ASP A 321 1.43 -12.17 11.38
N CYS A 322 0.29 -12.36 10.70
CA CYS A 322 -0.35 -11.30 9.92
C CYS A 322 -1.09 -10.30 10.82
N LEU A 323 -1.59 -10.73 11.98
CA LEU A 323 -2.30 -9.88 12.95
C LEU A 323 -1.37 -8.87 13.63
N GLU A 324 -0.06 -9.11 13.56
CA GLU A 324 0.98 -8.33 14.23
C GLU A 324 2.02 -7.81 13.23
N CYS A 325 1.75 -7.91 11.92
CA CYS A 325 2.72 -7.57 10.88
C CYS A 325 2.72 -6.06 10.58
N ASP A 326 3.87 -5.41 10.74
CA ASP A 326 4.08 -4.00 10.37
C ASP A 326 4.08 -3.74 8.84
N TYR A 327 4.00 -4.80 8.03
CA TYR A 327 3.88 -4.76 6.57
C TYR A 327 2.51 -5.22 6.06
N PHE A 328 1.51 -5.44 6.94
CA PHE A 328 0.20 -5.91 6.50
C PHE A 328 -0.43 -4.97 5.47
N HIS A 329 -0.21 -3.65 5.61
CA HIS A 329 -0.69 -2.64 4.67
C HIS A 329 -0.18 -2.79 3.23
N LEU A 330 0.95 -3.50 3.02
CA LEU A 330 1.49 -3.83 1.71
C LEU A 330 1.00 -5.20 1.24
N CYS A 331 1.20 -6.23 2.06
CA CYS A 331 1.01 -7.63 1.65
C CYS A 331 -0.46 -8.07 1.62
N LYS A 332 -1.24 -7.66 2.64
CA LYS A 332 -2.64 -8.09 2.89
C LYS A 332 -2.85 -9.61 2.83
N ALA A 333 -1.86 -10.38 3.29
CA ALA A 333 -1.84 -11.83 3.31
C ALA A 333 -1.85 -12.55 1.94
N SER A 334 -1.58 -11.84 0.84
CA SER A 334 -1.59 -12.37 -0.54
C SER A 334 -2.97 -12.84 -1.03
N CYS A 335 -2.99 -13.38 -2.26
CA CYS A 335 -4.17 -13.82 -2.97
C CYS A 335 -4.99 -14.85 -2.18
N THR A 336 -6.28 -14.57 -2.03
CA THR A 336 -7.25 -15.48 -1.38
C THR A 336 -7.32 -16.84 -2.07
N ILE A 337 -7.24 -16.90 -3.41
CA ILE A 337 -7.29 -18.15 -4.17
C ILE A 337 -6.07 -19.03 -3.86
N GLU A 338 -4.88 -18.43 -3.81
CA GLU A 338 -3.65 -19.14 -3.47
C GLU A 338 -3.68 -19.66 -2.03
N ARG A 339 -4.15 -18.85 -1.08
CA ARG A 339 -4.33 -19.29 0.31
C ARG A 339 -5.40 -20.38 0.45
N ASN A 340 -6.46 -20.32 -0.35
CA ASN A 340 -7.45 -21.39 -0.39
C ASN A 340 -6.83 -22.70 -0.91
N ASP A 341 -6.05 -22.66 -1.98
CA ASP A 341 -5.46 -23.87 -2.58
C ASP A 341 -4.38 -24.46 -1.66
N THR A 342 -3.50 -23.62 -1.12
CA THR A 342 -2.41 -24.05 -0.23
C THR A 342 -2.84 -24.32 1.21
N LYS A 343 -4.03 -23.88 1.61
CA LYS A 343 -4.55 -23.90 2.99
C LYS A 343 -3.68 -23.13 4.00
N LEU A 344 -2.81 -22.24 3.52
CA LEU A 344 -1.97 -21.39 4.35
C LEU A 344 -2.75 -20.17 4.87
N GLY A 345 -2.55 -19.83 6.15
CA GLY A 345 -3.16 -18.64 6.75
C GLY A 345 -2.45 -17.32 6.45
N LYS A 346 -1.37 -17.35 5.67
CA LYS A 346 -0.55 -16.20 5.27
C LYS A 346 0.00 -16.42 3.87
N SER A 347 0.60 -15.38 3.29
CA SER A 347 1.33 -15.50 2.03
C SER A 347 2.36 -16.63 2.11
N TYR A 348 2.45 -17.47 1.09
CA TYR A 348 3.48 -18.50 1.01
C TYR A 348 4.88 -17.90 0.74
N THR A 349 4.94 -16.66 0.25
CA THR A 349 6.17 -15.86 0.04
C THR A 349 6.43 -14.86 1.17
N CYS A 350 5.89 -15.07 2.37
CA CYS A 350 5.92 -14.08 3.47
C CYS A 350 7.34 -13.69 3.89
N ALA A 351 8.24 -14.66 4.07
CA ALA A 351 9.61 -14.42 4.48
C ALA A 351 10.41 -13.69 3.39
N LEU A 352 10.21 -14.08 2.12
CA LEU A 352 10.76 -13.38 0.96
C LEU A 352 10.33 -11.91 0.93
N GLN A 353 9.01 -11.65 1.00
CA GLN A 353 8.46 -10.30 0.97
C GLN A 353 9.03 -9.44 2.11
N LYS A 354 9.01 -9.96 3.36
CA LYS A 354 9.56 -9.25 4.52
C LYS A 354 11.05 -8.92 4.35
N ALA A 355 11.84 -9.81 3.75
CA ALA A 355 13.25 -9.57 3.51
C ALA A 355 13.46 -8.44 2.47
N ILE A 356 12.71 -8.46 1.36
CA ILE A 356 12.77 -7.39 0.36
C ILE A 356 12.34 -6.06 0.95
N TYR A 357 11.22 -6.03 1.69
CA TYR A 357 10.73 -4.81 2.33
C TYR A 357 11.75 -4.22 3.31
N LYS A 358 12.35 -5.07 4.16
CA LYS A 358 13.38 -4.63 5.12
C LYS A 358 14.62 -4.07 4.43
N ASN A 359 15.04 -4.68 3.32
CA ASN A 359 16.20 -4.23 2.56
C ASN A 359 15.94 -2.95 1.75
N ASN A 360 14.66 -2.58 1.55
CA ASN A 360 14.21 -1.45 0.73
C ASN A 360 13.25 -0.54 1.50
N ALA A 361 13.61 -0.18 2.73
CA ALA A 361 12.74 0.54 3.64
C ALA A 361 12.29 1.93 3.14
N GLU A 362 13.03 2.54 2.21
CA GLU A 362 12.65 3.79 1.54
C GLU A 362 11.39 3.61 0.66
N PHE A 363 11.24 2.46 0.01
CA PHE A 363 10.09 2.13 -0.83
C PHE A 363 9.00 1.38 -0.07
N PHE A 364 9.40 0.53 0.88
CA PHE A 364 8.52 -0.37 1.62
C PHE A 364 8.70 -0.17 3.12
N LYS A 365 8.28 1.00 3.61
CA LYS A 365 8.41 1.36 5.01
C LYS A 365 7.56 0.44 5.90
N ALA A 366 8.16 -0.09 6.97
CA ALA A 366 7.39 -0.72 8.04
C ALA A 366 6.51 0.34 8.72
N ASP A 367 5.21 0.10 8.79
CA ASP A 367 4.25 1.04 9.36
C ASP A 367 3.19 0.29 10.17
N LYS A 368 3.40 0.28 11.48
CA LYS A 368 2.55 -0.41 12.44
C LYS A 368 1.14 0.18 12.49
N GLU A 369 1.02 1.51 12.48
CA GLU A 369 -0.26 2.21 12.57
C GLU A 369 -1.08 2.01 11.30
N ARG A 370 -0.47 2.19 10.13
CA ARG A 370 -1.12 1.92 8.85
C ARG A 370 -1.50 0.45 8.72
N SER A 371 -0.62 -0.47 9.12
CA SER A 371 -0.92 -1.91 9.09
C SER A 371 -2.09 -2.28 10.00
N ARG A 372 -2.21 -1.68 11.20
CA ARG A 372 -3.37 -1.88 12.08
C ARG A 372 -4.66 -1.36 11.44
N LYS A 373 -4.64 -0.18 10.80
CA LYS A 373 -5.81 0.37 10.10
C LYS A 373 -6.25 -0.51 8.93
N GLU A 374 -5.32 -0.94 8.09
CA GLU A 374 -5.60 -1.83 6.96
C GLU A 374 -6.04 -3.23 7.42
N LEU A 375 -5.49 -3.74 8.52
CA LEU A 375 -5.91 -5.00 9.15
C LEU A 375 -7.33 -4.90 9.69
N ASP A 376 -7.67 -3.82 10.41
CA ASP A 376 -9.03 -3.60 10.90
C ASP A 376 -10.04 -3.54 9.74
N GLY A 377 -9.71 -2.82 8.66
CA GLY A 377 -10.50 -2.79 7.43
C GLY A 377 -10.69 -4.19 6.83
N PHE A 378 -9.60 -4.94 6.68
CA PHE A 378 -9.63 -6.32 6.19
C PHE A 378 -10.51 -7.24 7.06
N LEU A 379 -10.40 -7.14 8.39
CA LEU A 379 -11.18 -7.96 9.33
C LEU A 379 -12.68 -7.58 9.32
N ARG A 380 -13.01 -6.30 9.14
CA ARG A 380 -14.40 -5.86 8.98
C ARG A 380 -14.99 -6.26 7.64
N GLU A 381 -14.17 -6.31 6.60
CA GLU A 381 -14.63 -6.80 5.33
C GLU A 381 -14.85 -8.30 5.38
N ASN A 382 -13.91 -9.06 5.92
CA ASN A 382 -13.92 -10.50 5.76
C ASN A 382 -14.33 -11.23 7.05
N GLN A 383 -13.54 -11.08 8.09
CA GLN A 383 -13.65 -11.94 9.27
C GLN A 383 -14.41 -11.25 10.41
N ILE A 384 -15.68 -10.90 10.15
CA ILE A 384 -16.45 -9.96 10.99
C ILE A 384 -16.56 -10.37 12.47
N TYR A 385 -16.47 -11.66 12.78
CA TYR A 385 -16.57 -12.16 14.16
C TYR A 385 -15.26 -12.73 14.70
N LYS A 386 -14.15 -12.62 13.95
CA LYS A 386 -12.82 -13.08 14.38
C LYS A 386 -11.95 -11.87 14.76
N HIS A 387 -11.04 -12.07 15.70
CA HIS A 387 -10.03 -11.08 16.10
C HIS A 387 -10.64 -9.73 16.51
N LEU A 388 -11.73 -9.75 17.29
CA LEU A 388 -12.40 -8.54 17.78
C LEU A 388 -11.46 -7.68 18.63
N ASP A 389 -10.49 -8.29 19.31
CA ASP A 389 -9.42 -7.65 20.07
C ASP A 389 -8.47 -6.81 19.21
N LYS A 390 -8.42 -7.06 17.89
CA LYS A 390 -7.59 -6.31 16.94
C LYS A 390 -8.35 -5.16 16.27
N ARG A 391 -9.64 -4.98 16.59
CA ARG A 391 -10.46 -3.95 15.97
C ARG A 391 -10.19 -2.57 16.54
N LEU A 392 -10.13 -1.60 15.65
CA LEU A 392 -10.11 -0.20 16.03
C LEU A 392 -11.52 0.26 16.47
N PRO A 393 -11.63 1.29 17.33
CA PRO A 393 -12.92 1.87 17.68
C PRO A 393 -13.66 2.37 16.43
N LYS A 394 -14.97 2.13 16.37
CA LYS A 394 -15.83 2.75 15.36
C LYS A 394 -16.17 4.17 15.82
N LEU A 395 -15.60 5.17 15.17
CA LEU A 395 -15.96 6.57 15.41
C LEU A 395 -17.34 6.86 14.79
N SER A 396 -18.18 7.62 15.49
CA SER A 396 -19.47 8.07 14.96
C SER A 396 -19.25 9.07 13.81
N PHE A 397 -20.21 9.17 12.89
CA PHE A 397 -20.12 10.14 11.79
C PHE A 397 -19.98 11.58 12.31
N GLU A 398 -20.62 11.89 13.44
CA GLU A 398 -20.54 13.21 14.09
C GLU A 398 -19.11 13.63 14.43
N MET A 399 -18.19 12.68 14.64
CA MET A 399 -16.77 12.97 14.89
C MET A 399 -16.08 13.66 13.70
N TYR A 400 -16.57 13.42 12.49
CA TYR A 400 -16.04 14.00 11.26
C TYR A 400 -16.79 15.25 10.81
N GLU A 401 -17.86 15.64 11.50
CA GLU A 401 -18.59 16.85 11.17
C GLU A 401 -17.75 18.09 11.51
N ARG A 402 -17.62 19.01 10.55
CA ARG A 402 -16.82 20.25 10.73
C ARG A 402 -17.20 21.02 12.00
N LYS A 403 -18.49 21.07 12.34
CA LYS A 403 -19.01 21.76 13.53
C LYS A 403 -18.45 21.22 14.86
N ASN A 404 -18.00 19.97 14.86
CA ASN A 404 -17.45 19.27 16.02
C ASN A 404 -15.92 19.26 16.05
N SER A 405 -15.24 19.79 15.03
CA SER A 405 -13.79 19.98 15.09
C SER A 405 -13.41 20.96 16.21
N ILE A 406 -12.24 20.76 16.84
CA ILE A 406 -11.75 21.59 17.94
C ILE A 406 -11.69 23.08 17.57
N HIS A 407 -11.26 23.39 16.34
CA HIS A 407 -11.24 24.75 15.80
C HIS A 407 -12.64 25.40 15.78
N ASN A 408 -13.67 24.66 15.36
CA ASN A 408 -15.04 25.17 15.35
C ASN A 408 -15.66 25.24 16.75
N ILE A 409 -15.28 24.32 17.65
CA ILE A 409 -15.67 24.37 19.06
C ILE A 409 -15.10 25.64 19.72
N ILE A 410 -13.81 25.93 19.52
CA ILE A 410 -13.17 27.16 19.99
C ILE A 410 -13.83 28.38 19.35
N ALA A 411 -14.06 28.36 18.02
CA ALA A 411 -14.61 29.50 17.29
C ALA A 411 -16.06 29.89 17.68
N ARG A 412 -16.83 29.03 18.35
CA ARG A 412 -18.17 29.37 18.87
C ARG A 412 -18.20 29.65 20.37
N ASP A 413 -17.11 29.39 21.07
CA ASP A 413 -17.03 29.56 22.52
C ASP A 413 -16.22 30.82 22.87
N LYS A 414 -16.90 31.83 23.42
CA LYS A 414 -16.31 33.14 23.70
C LYS A 414 -15.11 33.08 24.65
N ILE A 415 -15.09 32.13 25.58
CA ILE A 415 -14.02 32.01 26.56
C ILE A 415 -12.89 31.18 25.97
N LEU A 416 -13.19 30.07 25.27
CA LEU A 416 -12.12 29.30 24.62
C LEU A 416 -11.35 30.12 23.59
N LYS A 417 -11.99 31.00 22.82
CA LYS A 417 -11.27 31.94 21.94
C LYS A 417 -10.18 32.72 22.66
N GLN A 418 -10.49 33.17 23.86
CA GLN A 418 -9.55 33.93 24.69
C GLN A 418 -8.50 33.00 25.30
N VAL A 419 -8.88 31.80 25.77
CA VAL A 419 -7.95 30.81 26.31
C VAL A 419 -6.86 30.45 25.31
N TYR A 420 -7.22 30.30 24.03
CA TYR A 420 -6.33 29.90 22.94
C TYR A 420 -5.74 31.07 22.14
N ASP A 421 -5.91 32.32 22.59
CA ASP A 421 -5.30 33.48 21.94
C ASP A 421 -3.78 33.44 22.14
N LYS A 422 -3.02 33.27 21.04
CA LYS A 422 -1.56 33.22 21.07
C LYS A 422 -0.91 34.51 21.59
N SER A 423 -1.62 35.63 21.56
CA SER A 423 -1.12 36.91 22.10
C SER A 423 -1.12 36.98 23.63
N ASN A 424 -1.66 35.97 24.32
CA ASN A 424 -1.70 35.90 25.77
C ASN A 424 -0.30 35.80 26.40
N PHE A 425 0.60 35.06 25.74
CA PHE A 425 1.94 34.81 26.22
C PHE A 425 2.94 34.84 25.06
N TYR A 426 4.02 35.61 25.22
CA TYR A 426 5.20 35.51 24.36
C TYR A 426 6.42 35.18 25.21
N LEU A 427 7.47 34.69 24.56
CA LEU A 427 8.72 34.40 25.23
C LEU A 427 9.84 35.12 24.49
N SER A 428 10.74 35.76 25.22
CA SER A 428 11.95 36.31 24.66
C SER A 428 13.18 35.55 25.15
N ILE A 429 14.11 35.29 24.24
CA ILE A 429 15.41 34.66 24.52
C ILE A 429 16.47 35.62 24.01
N ASN A 430 17.33 36.11 24.90
CA ASN A 430 18.39 37.07 24.57
C ASN A 430 17.86 38.26 23.74
N ASP A 431 16.73 38.82 24.18
CA ASP A 431 16.00 39.95 23.58
C ASP A 431 15.36 39.72 22.19
N GLU A 432 15.41 38.50 21.65
CA GLU A 432 14.59 38.10 20.49
C GLU A 432 13.23 37.61 20.96
N LEU A 433 12.13 38.07 20.36
CA LEU A 433 10.75 37.74 20.78
C LEU A 433 10.16 36.60 19.91
N PHE A 434 9.51 35.64 20.56
CA PHE A 434 8.92 34.46 19.93
C PHE A 434 7.46 34.29 20.30
N GLU A 435 6.67 33.86 19.31
CA GLU A 435 5.33 33.32 19.51
C GLU A 435 5.40 31.89 20.03
N LEU A 436 4.46 31.53 20.90
CA LEU A 436 4.35 30.20 21.46
C LEU A 436 3.42 29.33 20.61
N ASP A 437 3.69 28.03 20.63
CA ASP A 437 2.90 27.05 19.89
C ASP A 437 1.76 26.50 20.75
N LEU A 438 0.68 26.08 20.12
CA LEU A 438 -0.35 25.25 20.72
C LEU A 438 -0.13 23.81 20.28
N GLU A 439 -0.54 22.85 21.12
CA GLU A 439 -0.63 21.43 20.75
C GLU A 439 -1.46 21.22 19.46
N LEU A 440 -2.37 22.15 19.17
CA LEU A 440 -3.32 22.08 18.05
C LEU A 440 -2.78 22.59 16.71
N ASP A 441 -1.56 23.15 16.67
CA ASP A 441 -1.03 23.82 15.47
C ASP A 441 -0.37 22.86 14.46
N ASP A 442 -0.35 21.54 14.72
CA ASP A 442 0.33 20.48 13.96
C ASP A 442 1.86 20.65 13.79
N ILE A 443 2.41 21.84 14.01
CA ILE A 443 3.83 22.21 13.87
C ILE A 443 4.24 22.94 15.16
N CYS A 444 5.41 22.58 15.70
CA CYS A 444 5.97 23.25 16.86
C CYS A 444 7.41 23.67 16.60
N SER A 445 7.75 24.85 17.10
CA SER A 445 9.09 25.40 17.11
C SER A 445 9.92 24.76 18.21
N LEU A 446 11.06 24.19 17.82
CA LEU A 446 12.04 23.62 18.76
C LEU A 446 13.23 24.56 18.84
N LYS A 447 13.57 24.99 20.06
CA LYS A 447 14.74 25.82 20.32
C LYS A 447 15.80 25.07 21.12
N ARG A 448 16.94 25.72 21.28
CA ARG A 448 18.07 25.22 22.04
C ARG A 448 18.40 26.26 23.10
N LEU A 449 18.46 25.82 24.35
CA LEU A 449 18.75 26.65 25.50
C LEU A 449 20.03 26.20 26.19
N SER A 450 20.67 27.16 26.84
CA SER A 450 21.89 27.03 27.62
C SER A 450 21.78 27.83 28.91
N LYS A 451 22.73 27.61 29.81
CA LYS A 451 22.84 28.37 31.08
C LYS A 451 23.09 29.87 30.89
N LYS A 452 23.53 30.31 29.70
CA LYS A 452 23.87 31.71 29.40
C LYS A 452 22.65 32.51 28.94
N ASP A 453 21.59 31.83 28.52
CA ASP A 453 20.44 32.50 27.94
C ASP A 453 19.61 33.25 29.00
N GLU A 454 19.18 34.45 28.62
CA GLU A 454 18.21 35.25 29.35
C GLU A 454 16.82 35.00 28.75
N ILE A 455 15.87 34.58 29.59
CA ILE A 455 14.55 34.15 29.16
C ILE A 455 13.49 34.97 29.89
N LYS A 456 12.72 35.75 29.12
CA LYS A 456 11.66 36.63 29.64
C LYS A 456 10.30 36.18 29.14
N LEU A 457 9.36 35.98 30.06
CA LEU A 457 7.96 35.70 29.75
C LEU A 457 7.18 37.02 29.67
N PHE A 458 6.53 37.24 28.53
CA PHE A 458 5.60 38.34 28.32
C PHE A 458 4.19 37.83 28.61
N ILE A 459 3.52 38.44 29.57
CA ILE A 459 2.20 38.03 30.08
C ILE A 459 1.21 39.16 29.80
N LYS A 460 0.23 38.94 28.94
CA LYS A 460 -0.82 39.93 28.65
C LYS A 460 -1.68 40.13 29.90
N LYS A 461 -1.88 41.38 30.35
CA LYS A 461 -2.64 41.68 31.58
C LYS A 461 -4.05 41.10 31.58
N ASP A 462 -4.70 41.08 30.41
CA ASP A 462 -6.06 40.56 30.23
C ASP A 462 -6.21 39.09 30.64
N VAL A 463 -5.14 38.29 30.62
CA VAL A 463 -5.21 36.84 30.94
C VAL A 463 -5.67 36.57 32.36
N PHE A 464 -5.47 37.52 33.28
CA PHE A 464 -5.93 37.41 34.66
C PHE A 464 -7.45 37.56 34.80
N PHE A 465 -8.12 38.11 33.79
CA PHE A 465 -9.57 38.34 33.76
C PHE A 465 -10.30 37.37 32.82
N ILE A 466 -9.58 36.50 32.09
CA ILE A 466 -10.21 35.45 31.28
C ILE A 466 -10.82 34.40 32.22
N ASN A 467 -12.16 34.30 32.20
CA ASN A 467 -12.94 33.44 33.09
C ASN A 467 -12.72 33.72 34.60
N SER A 468 -12.24 34.93 34.95
CA SER A 468 -12.12 35.38 36.34
C SER A 468 -12.66 36.80 36.47
N LYS A 469 -13.27 37.12 37.63
CA LYS A 469 -13.76 38.47 37.91
C LYS A 469 -12.67 39.37 38.48
N GLU A 470 -11.74 38.79 39.24
CA GLU A 470 -10.70 39.52 39.94
C GLU A 470 -9.33 38.92 39.58
N ALA A 471 -8.35 39.78 39.32
CA ALA A 471 -7.00 39.33 38.99
C ALA A 471 -6.28 38.70 40.18
N ILE A 472 -6.62 39.10 41.40
CA ILE A 472 -5.95 38.65 42.63
C ILE A 472 -6.24 37.18 42.98
N ASP A 473 -7.40 36.67 42.55
CA ASP A 473 -7.82 35.27 42.74
C ASP A 473 -7.27 34.33 41.66
N ASN A 474 -6.52 34.89 40.70
CA ASN A 474 -5.98 34.19 39.56
C ASN A 474 -4.44 34.30 39.54
N PHE A 475 -3.78 33.37 38.87
CA PHE A 475 -2.33 33.36 38.73
C PHE A 475 -1.94 32.68 37.42
N VAL A 476 -0.77 33.04 36.89
CA VAL A 476 -0.16 32.29 35.79
C VAL A 476 0.35 30.96 36.34
N TRP A 477 -0.12 29.89 35.73
CA TRP A 477 0.36 28.53 35.91
C TRP A 477 1.46 28.28 34.88
N MET A 478 2.72 28.33 35.33
CA MET A 478 3.89 28.02 34.52
C MET A 478 4.40 26.63 34.89
N ALA A 479 4.38 25.70 33.95
CA ALA A 479 4.70 24.31 34.25
C ALA A 479 5.67 23.71 33.25
N LEU A 480 6.71 23.10 33.80
CA LEU A 480 7.83 22.51 33.11
C LEU A 480 7.69 20.99 33.14
N ILE A 481 7.69 20.38 31.96
CA ILE A 481 7.54 18.95 31.74
C ILE A 481 8.74 18.49 30.91
N GLY A 482 9.29 17.33 31.26
CA GLY A 482 10.46 16.76 30.57
C GLY A 482 10.92 15.48 31.26
N GLY A 483 11.76 14.69 30.58
CA GLY A 483 12.22 13.39 31.06
C GLY A 483 11.70 12.22 30.22
N GLU A 484 12.01 10.99 30.65
CA GLU A 484 11.56 9.78 29.96
C GLU A 484 10.04 9.63 30.06
N ALA A 485 9.38 9.36 28.94
CA ALA A 485 7.94 9.18 28.92
C ALA A 485 7.55 7.95 29.76
N GLN A 486 6.62 8.14 30.70
CA GLN A 486 6.19 7.10 31.63
C GLN A 486 4.74 6.72 31.36
N THR A 487 4.42 5.43 31.54
CA THR A 487 3.05 4.93 31.44
C THR A 487 2.42 4.87 32.83
N TYR A 488 1.38 5.67 33.07
CA TYR A 488 0.71 5.74 34.37
C TYR A 488 -0.76 6.21 34.25
N GLY A 489 -1.48 6.14 35.38
CA GLY A 489 -2.89 6.47 35.49
C GLY A 489 -3.82 5.31 35.08
N GLU A 490 -5.12 5.47 35.30
CA GLU A 490 -6.12 4.45 34.94
C GLU A 490 -6.15 4.18 33.43
N GLU A 491 -5.90 5.21 32.62
CA GLU A 491 -5.85 5.13 31.16
C GLU A 491 -4.61 4.39 30.63
N GLN A 492 -3.59 4.12 31.47
CA GLN A 492 -2.30 3.52 31.08
C GLN A 492 -1.68 4.20 29.85
N ARG A 493 -1.69 5.54 29.83
CA ARG A 493 -1.12 6.34 28.74
C ARG A 493 0.33 6.67 29.03
N THR A 494 1.14 6.64 27.98
CA THR A 494 2.51 7.16 28.01
C THR A 494 2.46 8.69 27.98
N LYS A 495 2.92 9.35 29.04
CA LYS A 495 2.96 10.81 29.20
C LYS A 495 4.36 11.25 29.63
N ILE A 496 4.74 12.47 29.25
CA ILE A 496 6.02 13.06 29.69
C ILE A 496 5.84 13.57 31.14
N PRO A 497 6.76 13.26 32.06
CA PRO A 497 6.58 13.58 33.47
C PRO A 497 6.76 15.07 33.77
N HIS A 498 6.08 15.51 34.82
CA HIS A 498 6.11 16.88 35.31
C HIS A 498 7.38 17.12 36.13
N ILE A 499 8.17 18.14 35.78
CA ILE A 499 9.40 18.50 36.48
C ILE A 499 9.11 19.50 37.60
N ALA A 500 8.49 20.64 37.26
CA ALA A 500 8.25 21.74 38.20
C ALA A 500 7.06 22.62 37.78
N THR A 501 6.39 23.23 38.75
CA THR A 501 5.39 24.29 38.51
C THR A 501 5.75 25.52 39.32
N GLU A 502 5.65 26.70 38.74
CA GLU A 502 5.63 27.98 39.45
C GLU A 502 4.29 28.68 39.22
N TYR A 503 3.76 29.28 40.29
CA TYR A 503 2.53 30.08 40.26
C TYR A 503 2.91 31.56 40.39
N ILE A 504 2.63 32.34 39.36
CA ILE A 504 2.99 33.75 39.30
C ILE A 504 1.73 34.59 39.52
N TYR A 505 1.60 35.11 40.73
CA TYR A 505 0.46 35.92 41.16
C TYR A 505 0.57 37.37 40.66
N TRP A 506 -0.58 38.02 40.50
CA TRP A 506 -0.66 39.42 40.10
C TRP A 506 0.26 40.35 40.91
N ASN A 507 0.22 40.24 42.25
CA ASN A 507 1.03 41.10 43.14
C ASN A 507 2.54 40.89 43.00
N LYS A 508 2.97 39.69 42.59
CA LYS A 508 4.38 39.41 42.29
C LYS A 508 4.80 40.14 41.02
N LEU A 509 3.98 40.06 39.96
CA LEU A 509 4.23 40.77 38.70
C LEU A 509 4.27 42.28 38.88
N THR A 510 3.36 42.87 39.66
CA THR A 510 3.38 44.32 39.91
C THR A 510 4.62 44.80 40.66
N SER A 511 5.32 43.90 41.36
CA SER A 511 6.51 44.23 42.16
C SER A 511 7.81 43.92 41.42
N GLU A 512 7.85 42.82 40.67
CA GLU A 512 9.08 42.25 40.11
C GLU A 512 9.15 42.32 38.58
N ALA A 513 8.02 42.44 37.87
CA ALA A 513 8.00 42.45 36.42
C ALA A 513 8.12 43.89 35.87
N LYS A 514 8.74 44.01 34.70
CA LYS A 514 8.70 45.26 33.93
C LYS A 514 7.36 45.36 33.20
N GLU A 515 6.75 46.53 33.22
CA GLU A 515 5.51 46.78 32.48
C GLU A 515 5.80 47.52 31.17
N ILE A 516 5.28 47.00 30.05
CA ILE A 516 5.30 47.68 28.75
C ILE A 516 3.93 47.47 28.08
N ASP A 517 3.25 48.58 27.76
CA ASP A 517 1.92 48.56 27.14
C ASP A 517 0.95 47.67 27.94
N ARG A 518 0.41 46.61 27.32
CA ARG A 518 -0.53 45.67 27.94
C ARG A 518 0.12 44.40 28.50
N TYR A 519 1.45 44.38 28.67
CA TYR A 519 2.20 43.19 29.09
C TYR A 519 3.01 43.42 30.37
N PHE A 520 3.05 42.39 31.21
CA PHE A 520 4.11 42.20 32.19
C PHE A 520 5.25 41.39 31.56
N ILE A 521 6.49 41.79 31.82
CA ILE A 521 7.71 41.11 31.36
C ILE A 521 8.43 40.58 32.60
N TYR A 522 8.40 39.26 32.77
CA TYR A 522 8.90 38.57 33.95
C TYR A 522 10.06 37.65 33.58
N ASP A 523 11.18 37.77 34.29
CA ASP A 523 12.37 36.94 34.05
C ASP A 523 12.19 35.53 34.63
N ILE A 524 12.20 34.52 33.76
CA ILE A 524 12.06 33.10 34.13
C ILE A 524 13.37 32.33 34.00
N SER A 525 14.49 33.01 33.73
CA SER A 525 15.81 32.39 33.52
C SER A 525 16.21 31.50 34.68
N ASN A 526 15.99 31.97 35.92
CA ASN A 526 16.34 31.22 37.13
C ASN A 526 15.51 29.95 37.28
N PHE A 527 14.21 29.99 36.95
CA PHE A 527 13.34 28.83 36.99
C PHE A 527 13.81 27.73 36.02
N ILE A 528 14.22 28.11 34.80
CA ILE A 528 14.80 27.18 33.83
C ILE A 528 16.14 26.63 34.34
N ARG A 529 17.07 27.49 34.77
CA ARG A 529 18.40 27.06 35.24
C ARG A 529 18.35 26.14 36.47
N PHE A 530 17.41 26.37 37.38
CA PHE A 530 17.27 25.56 38.60
C PHE A 530 16.90 24.11 38.29
N ASN A 531 16.24 23.85 37.17
CA ASN A 531 15.74 22.53 36.79
C ASN A 531 16.65 21.75 35.85
N THR A 532 17.85 22.25 35.57
CA THR A 532 18.79 21.69 34.57
C THR A 532 19.14 20.22 34.75
N LYS A 533 19.29 19.77 36.00
CA LYS A 533 19.58 18.35 36.32
C LYS A 533 18.43 17.40 35.97
N ASN A 534 17.22 17.93 35.78
CA ASN A 534 16.02 17.14 35.46
C ASN A 534 15.74 17.11 33.95
N TYR A 535 16.50 17.85 33.14
CA TYR A 535 16.37 17.82 31.70
C TYR A 535 16.99 16.56 31.12
N LYS A 536 16.34 16.03 30.09
CA LYS A 536 16.90 14.92 29.33
C LYS A 536 17.78 15.47 28.21
N LYS A 537 19.03 15.06 28.23
CA LYS A 537 20.03 15.42 27.22
C LYS A 537 19.60 14.85 25.85
N ASP A 538 19.70 15.67 24.81
CA ASP A 538 19.34 15.34 23.42
C ASP A 538 17.84 15.01 23.19
N GLU A 539 16.96 15.29 24.15
CA GLU A 539 15.50 15.15 24.03
C GLU A 539 14.75 16.45 24.29
N ARG A 540 13.46 16.47 23.94
CA ARG A 540 12.60 17.66 24.03
C ARG A 540 12.09 17.86 25.46
N ASN A 541 12.19 19.10 25.93
CA ASN A 541 11.59 19.59 27.17
C ASN A 541 10.54 20.64 26.81
N PHE A 542 9.53 20.78 27.67
CA PHE A 542 8.34 21.59 27.40
C PHE A 542 8.09 22.50 28.59
N ILE A 543 7.78 23.76 28.33
CA ILE A 543 7.17 24.65 29.32
C ILE A 543 5.87 25.20 28.77
N PHE A 544 4.80 25.14 29.55
CA PHE A 544 3.48 25.65 29.15
C PHE A 544 2.97 26.71 30.11
N PHE A 545 2.15 27.61 29.55
CA PHE A 545 1.63 28.79 30.22
C PHE A 545 0.12 28.87 30.07
N THR A 546 -0.55 29.08 31.19
CA THR A 546 -2.00 29.37 31.26
C THR A 546 -2.28 30.13 32.54
N THR A 547 -3.53 30.49 32.82
CA THR A 547 -3.93 30.93 34.16
C THR A 547 -4.78 29.88 34.85
N LYS A 548 -4.90 29.95 36.18
CA LYS A 548 -5.79 29.06 36.95
C LYS A 548 -7.21 29.05 36.37
N ALA A 549 -7.80 30.23 36.14
CA ALA A 549 -9.17 30.34 35.65
C ALA A 549 -9.35 29.82 34.21
N MET A 550 -8.36 30.07 33.33
CA MET A 550 -8.34 29.51 31.97
C MET A 550 -8.25 27.97 32.00
N ARG A 551 -7.42 27.44 32.90
CA ARG A 551 -7.20 26.01 33.10
C ARG A 551 -8.44 25.29 33.63
N GLU A 552 -9.10 25.88 34.61
CA GLU A 552 -10.37 25.38 35.15
C GLU A 552 -11.46 25.33 34.07
N TYR A 553 -11.58 26.40 33.28
CA TYR A 553 -12.54 26.45 32.17
C TYR A 553 -12.29 25.38 31.11
N HIS A 554 -11.03 25.15 30.76
CA HIS A 554 -10.64 24.08 29.85
C HIS A 554 -11.14 22.71 30.36
N TYR A 555 -10.94 22.37 31.63
CA TYR A 555 -11.42 21.10 32.16
C TYR A 555 -12.94 21.03 32.35
N GLU A 556 -13.59 22.14 32.67
CA GLU A 556 -15.04 22.22 32.65
C GLU A 556 -15.58 21.86 31.25
N LYS A 557 -14.91 22.33 30.19
CA LYS A 557 -15.24 21.96 28.80
C LYS A 557 -14.95 20.51 28.49
N HIS A 558 -13.86 19.92 29.01
CA HIS A 558 -13.63 18.47 28.93
C HIS A 558 -14.80 17.68 29.52
N ALA A 559 -15.32 18.09 30.68
CA ALA A 559 -16.42 17.38 31.33
C ALA A 559 -17.76 17.53 30.57
N LYS A 560 -17.99 18.68 29.92
CA LYS A 560 -19.27 19.02 29.30
C LYS A 560 -19.37 18.73 27.80
N ASN A 561 -18.26 18.50 27.11
CA ASN A 561 -18.24 18.33 25.66
C ASN A 561 -17.31 17.18 25.24
N ALA A 562 -17.90 16.05 24.83
CA ALA A 562 -17.16 14.85 24.42
C ALA A 562 -16.24 15.10 23.20
N PHE A 563 -16.68 15.90 22.22
CA PHE A 563 -15.86 16.22 21.04
C PHE A 563 -14.66 17.09 21.39
N TYR A 564 -14.84 18.03 22.32
CA TYR A 564 -13.72 18.81 22.85
C TYR A 564 -12.77 17.92 23.64
N HIS A 565 -13.30 17.11 24.57
CA HIS A 565 -12.52 16.21 25.42
C HIS A 565 -11.56 15.33 24.62
N ILE A 566 -12.07 14.66 23.58
CA ILE A 566 -11.28 13.72 22.78
C ILE A 566 -10.24 14.42 21.90
N GLN A 567 -10.50 15.65 21.45
CA GLN A 567 -9.57 16.42 20.61
C GLN A 567 -8.57 17.27 21.42
N ALA A 568 -8.85 17.53 22.69
CA ALA A 568 -8.01 18.32 23.59
C ALA A 568 -7.33 17.45 24.67
N ILE A 569 -7.22 16.14 24.45
CA ILE A 569 -6.79 15.14 25.44
C ILE A 569 -5.31 15.29 25.87
N ASN A 570 -4.49 15.97 25.07
CA ASN A 570 -3.15 16.41 25.44
C ASN A 570 -3.22 17.91 25.77
N LEU A 571 -2.57 18.32 26.88
CA LEU A 571 -2.67 19.67 27.47
C LEU A 571 -2.47 20.77 26.41
N PRO A 572 -3.54 21.48 26.00
CA PRO A 572 -3.50 22.28 24.78
C PRO A 572 -3.23 23.76 25.08
N PHE A 573 -2.33 24.05 26.04
CA PHE A 573 -1.97 25.44 26.36
C PHE A 573 -0.75 25.88 25.57
N LEU A 574 -0.52 27.20 25.53
CA LEU A 574 0.64 27.78 24.87
C LEU A 574 1.92 27.22 25.48
N ARG A 575 2.77 26.68 24.64
CA ARG A 575 3.97 25.95 25.05
C ARG A 575 5.19 26.38 24.24
N PHE A 576 6.34 26.19 24.86
CA PHE A 576 7.65 26.38 24.27
C PHE A 576 8.42 25.05 24.37
N GLU A 577 8.92 24.55 23.25
CA GLU A 577 9.74 23.33 23.20
C GLU A 577 11.23 23.66 23.08
N PHE A 578 12.06 22.99 23.88
CA PHE A 578 13.50 23.18 23.82
C PHE A 578 14.34 21.92 24.10
N THR A 579 15.56 21.94 23.60
CA THR A 579 16.67 21.06 24.00
C THR A 579 17.62 21.84 24.90
N TRP A 580 18.30 21.14 25.83
CA TRP A 580 19.26 21.75 26.75
C TRP A 580 20.71 21.40 26.36
N GLU A 581 21.58 22.41 26.28
CA GLU A 581 23.02 22.22 26.07
C GLU A 581 23.83 22.51 27.34
N ASP A 582 24.56 21.48 27.79
CA ASP A 582 25.44 21.56 28.97
C ASP A 582 26.82 22.19 28.71
N LYS A 583 27.14 22.59 27.47
CA LYS A 583 28.52 22.98 27.14
C LYS A 583 28.93 24.29 27.82
N ASN A 584 29.94 24.16 28.68
CA ASN A 584 30.78 25.24 29.16
C ASN A 584 31.81 25.60 28.07
N ASP A 585 31.39 26.22 26.98
CA ASP A 585 32.29 27.01 26.14
C ASP A 585 31.83 28.47 26.18
#